data_AF-A0A949KGE4-F1
#
_entry.id   AF-A0A949KGE4-F1
#
_cell.length_a   1.000
_cell.length_b   1.000
_cell.length_c   1.000
_cell.angle_alpha   90.00
_cell.angle_beta   90.00
_cell.angle_gamma   90.00
#
_symmetry.space_group_name_H-M   'P 1'
#
loop_
_entity.id
_entity.type
_entity.pdbx_description
1 polymer ?
#
loop_
_entity_poly.entity_id
_entity_poly.type
_entity_poly.pdbx_seq_one_letter_code
_entity_poly.pdbx_strand_id
1 'polypeptide(L)'
;MSKSISAHDLSSLSGTSAWPTVVASTRCFKFEQEARAIAGSVWRDHMETAVWGPELAGLGKPIVVYCLHGHNVSQLAVARLRSQGIDARHLEGGIDAYEAAGGLVLRQRGPDVPLLLPHATQWITRERPKIDRIAFPWLVRRFIDPLAVFHFVEAEWVIEIAEEMGAIPFDIDGVVYSHRGESCSVDTLLDLFGVNDPALRHLARIIRGADTGNLDLEPQSAGLLAISLGLSSSEDDDLKQLERGMLIYDALFAWCRHATHETHTWLSGRTAS
;
A
#
# COMPACT_ATOMS: atom_id res chain seq x y z
N MET A 1 19.63 13.35 14.54
CA MET A 1 18.70 12.91 13.48
C MET A 1 18.20 14.15 12.72
N SER A 2 18.18 14.10 11.39
CA SER A 2 17.65 15.19 10.55
C SER A 2 16.21 15.54 10.94
N LYS A 3 15.82 16.81 10.77
CA LYS A 3 14.45 17.30 10.99
C LYS A 3 13.58 17.20 9.73
N SER A 4 14.19 16.83 8.60
CA SER A 4 13.58 16.78 7.28
C SER A 4 14.03 15.54 6.49
N ILE A 5 13.28 15.24 5.44
CA ILE A 5 13.62 14.25 4.41
C ILE A 5 13.33 14.87 3.04
N SER A 6 14.22 14.63 2.06
CA SER A 6 14.01 15.12 0.70
C SER A 6 12.92 14.31 -0.02
N ALA A 7 12.30 14.92 -1.03
CA ALA A 7 11.33 14.26 -1.89
C ALA A 7 11.90 13.03 -2.62
N HIS A 8 13.14 13.13 -3.09
CA HIS A 8 13.83 12.04 -3.77
C HIS A 8 14.11 10.86 -2.82
N ASP A 9 14.63 11.15 -1.62
CA ASP A 9 14.90 10.11 -0.62
C ASP A 9 13.61 9.41 -0.22
N LEU A 10 12.53 10.14 0.06
CA LEU A 10 11.24 9.52 0.40
C LEU A 10 10.69 8.67 -0.76
N SER A 11 10.73 9.18 -2.00
CA SER A 11 10.27 8.45 -3.19
C SER A 11 11.06 7.15 -3.41
N SER A 12 12.37 7.16 -3.11
CA SER A 12 13.23 5.98 -3.22
C SER A 12 12.86 4.85 -2.25
N LEU A 13 12.20 5.16 -1.13
CA LEU A 13 11.76 4.18 -0.14
C LEU A 13 10.42 3.51 -0.48
N SER A 14 9.71 3.98 -1.52
CA SER A 14 8.37 3.50 -1.87
C SER A 14 8.35 2.00 -2.13
N GLY A 15 7.46 1.28 -1.43
CA GLY A 15 7.33 -0.18 -1.48
C GLY A 15 8.50 -0.98 -0.91
N THR A 16 9.36 -0.35 -0.11
CA THR A 16 10.37 -1.04 0.69
C THR A 16 9.92 -1.17 2.15
N SER A 17 10.52 -2.09 2.91
CA SER A 17 10.27 -2.21 4.36
C SER A 17 10.68 -0.95 5.15
N ALA A 18 11.57 -0.13 4.58
CA ALA A 18 12.03 1.14 5.14
C ALA A 18 11.02 2.30 4.93
N TRP A 19 9.90 2.07 4.24
CA TRP A 19 8.85 3.07 4.08
C TRP A 19 8.34 3.55 5.46
N PRO A 20 8.40 4.87 5.74
CA PRO A 20 8.00 5.45 7.02
C PRO A 20 6.46 5.54 7.15
N THR A 21 5.98 5.86 8.34
CA THR A 21 4.58 6.26 8.50
C THR A 21 4.42 7.67 7.93
N VAL A 22 3.79 7.79 6.76
CA VAL A 22 3.59 9.08 6.08
C VAL A 22 2.26 9.69 6.49
N VAL A 23 2.30 10.93 6.98
CA VAL A 23 1.14 11.65 7.50
C VAL A 23 0.93 12.95 6.73
N ALA A 24 -0.20 13.03 6.04
CA ALA A 24 -0.73 14.28 5.54
C ALA A 24 -1.25 15.09 6.72
N SER A 25 -0.58 16.19 7.04
CA SER A 25 -0.97 17.06 8.14
C SER A 25 -1.34 18.43 7.60
N THR A 26 -2.64 18.66 7.49
CA THR A 26 -3.23 19.89 6.98
C THR A 26 -4.60 20.10 7.60
N ARG A 27 -5.15 21.30 7.44
CA ARG A 27 -6.56 21.55 7.78
C ARG A 27 -7.44 20.71 6.86
N CYS A 28 -8.43 20.01 7.43
CA CYS A 28 -9.31 19.07 6.73
C CYS A 28 -9.84 19.63 5.39
N PHE A 29 -10.45 20.82 5.40
CA PHE A 29 -11.00 21.45 4.19
C PHE A 29 -9.99 21.69 3.07
N LYS A 30 -8.71 21.93 3.40
CA LYS A 30 -7.66 22.09 2.38
C LYS A 30 -7.29 20.75 1.75
N PHE A 31 -7.29 19.68 2.52
CA PHE A 31 -7.01 18.35 2.01
C PHE A 31 -8.08 17.88 1.01
N GLU A 32 -9.35 18.12 1.36
CA GLU A 32 -10.49 17.79 0.50
C GLU A 32 -10.45 18.58 -0.83
N GLN A 33 -10.05 19.86 -0.78
CA GLN A 33 -9.91 20.68 -2.00
C GLN A 33 -8.77 20.24 -2.91
N GLU A 34 -7.65 19.78 -2.35
CA GLU A 34 -6.50 19.33 -3.15
C GLU A 34 -6.79 18.02 -3.90
N ALA A 35 -7.71 17.20 -3.39
CA ALA A 35 -8.11 15.92 -3.97
C ALA A 35 -6.94 14.98 -4.31
N ARG A 36 -5.79 15.13 -3.62
CA ARG A 36 -4.60 14.29 -3.82
C ARG A 36 -3.83 14.01 -2.53
N ALA A 37 -3.26 12.81 -2.46
CA ALA A 37 -2.49 12.33 -1.31
C ALA A 37 -1.29 11.49 -1.76
N ILE A 38 -0.19 11.54 -1.02
CA ILE A 38 0.90 10.57 -1.21
C ILE A 38 0.32 9.17 -0.99
N ALA A 39 0.59 8.24 -1.91
CA ALA A 39 0.14 6.86 -1.77
C ALA A 39 0.66 6.26 -0.46
N GLY A 40 -0.22 5.59 0.28
CA GLY A 40 0.09 4.99 1.58
C GLY A 40 0.21 6.02 2.71
N SER A 41 -0.24 7.27 2.51
CA SER A 41 -0.35 8.25 3.59
C SER A 41 -1.71 8.21 4.28
N VAL A 42 -1.71 8.57 5.56
CA VAL A 42 -2.92 8.85 6.35
C VAL A 42 -3.04 10.34 6.61
N TRP A 43 -4.26 10.84 6.78
CA TRP A 43 -4.46 12.23 7.23
C TRP A 43 -4.64 12.30 8.75
N ARG A 44 -4.02 13.32 9.36
CA ARG A 44 -4.21 13.67 10.78
C ARG A 44 -4.14 15.18 10.96
N ASP A 45 -4.95 15.73 11.86
CA ASP A 45 -4.89 17.16 12.17
C ASP A 45 -3.54 17.54 12.81
N HIS A 46 -2.85 18.52 12.22
CA HIS A 46 -1.60 19.09 12.74
C HIS A 46 -1.68 19.60 14.19
N MET A 47 -2.86 19.94 14.67
CA MET A 47 -3.07 20.43 16.03
C MET A 47 -3.23 19.30 17.06
N GLU A 48 -3.49 18.08 16.62
CA GLU A 48 -3.81 16.92 17.48
C GLU A 48 -2.66 15.93 17.61
N THR A 49 -1.42 16.34 17.33
CA THR A 49 -0.19 15.51 17.45
C THR A 49 -0.04 14.79 18.79
N ALA A 50 -0.62 15.29 19.87
CA ALA A 50 -0.60 14.62 21.18
C ALA A 50 -1.51 13.38 21.24
N VAL A 51 -2.51 13.29 20.37
CA VAL A 51 -3.46 12.17 20.29
C VAL A 51 -2.89 11.10 19.36
N TRP A 52 -2.66 11.44 18.09
CA TRP A 52 -2.26 10.47 17.08
C TRP A 52 -0.75 10.17 17.07
N GLY A 53 0.09 11.04 17.64
CA GLY A 53 1.54 10.87 17.64
C GLY A 53 1.98 9.56 18.30
N PRO A 54 1.57 9.30 19.56
CA PRO A 54 1.89 8.05 20.24
C PRO A 54 1.34 6.80 19.54
N GLU A 55 0.12 6.87 19.00
CA GLU A 55 -0.52 5.78 18.24
C GLU A 55 0.35 5.36 17.04
N LEU A 56 0.72 6.32 16.19
CA LEU A 56 1.52 6.05 14.99
C LEU A 56 2.98 5.71 15.32
N ALA A 57 3.54 6.27 16.39
CA ALA A 57 4.87 5.90 16.87
C ALA A 57 4.93 4.44 17.37
N GLY A 58 3.81 3.92 17.89
CA GLY A 58 3.65 2.52 18.30
C GLY A 58 3.87 1.50 17.17
N LEU A 59 3.77 1.94 15.91
CA LEU A 59 4.08 1.11 14.73
C LEU A 59 5.58 0.86 14.55
N GLY A 60 6.45 1.49 15.35
CA GLY A 60 7.90 1.27 15.34
C GLY A 60 8.61 1.86 14.13
N LYS A 61 7.93 2.70 13.35
CA LYS A 61 8.47 3.37 12.16
C LYS A 61 8.64 4.87 12.39
N PRO A 62 9.64 5.52 11.77
CA PRO A 62 9.73 6.98 11.80
C PRO A 62 8.51 7.60 11.12
N ILE A 63 8.10 8.78 11.60
CA ILE A 63 6.96 9.53 11.04
C ILE A 63 7.48 10.59 10.07
N VAL A 64 6.94 10.62 8.86
CA VAL A 64 7.18 11.69 7.89
C VAL A 64 5.90 12.48 7.71
N VAL A 65 5.93 13.77 8.09
CA VAL A 65 4.78 14.66 7.97
C VAL A 65 4.92 15.55 6.75
N TYR A 66 3.86 15.67 5.96
CA TYR A 66 3.83 16.59 4.84
C TYR A 66 2.58 17.47 4.84
N CYS A 67 2.71 18.64 4.21
CA CYS A 67 1.60 19.48 3.79
C CYS A 67 1.78 19.79 2.30
N LEU A 68 1.02 20.72 1.73
CA LEU A 68 1.09 21.03 0.30
C LEU A 68 2.51 21.40 -0.16
N HIS A 69 3.15 22.37 0.50
CA HIS A 69 4.46 22.91 0.11
C HIS A 69 5.59 22.67 1.13
N GLY A 70 5.33 21.93 2.22
CA GLY A 70 6.34 21.68 3.27
C GLY A 70 6.68 22.89 4.16
N HIS A 71 5.80 23.90 4.20
CA HIS A 71 6.01 25.13 4.96
C HIS A 71 5.66 24.97 6.47
N ASN A 72 4.97 25.93 7.07
CA ASN A 72 4.77 26.03 8.51
C ASN A 72 3.95 24.89 9.13
N VAL A 73 2.96 24.33 8.42
CA VAL A 73 2.02 23.35 8.99
C VAL A 73 2.72 22.02 9.35
N SER A 74 3.44 21.40 8.39
CA SER A 74 4.14 20.14 8.63
C SER A 74 5.29 20.33 9.63
N GLN A 75 5.98 21.48 9.59
CA GLN A 75 7.03 21.81 10.53
C GLN A 75 6.51 21.98 11.96
N LEU A 76 5.34 22.62 12.15
CA LEU A 76 4.69 22.72 13.46
C LEU A 76 4.36 21.34 14.03
N ALA A 77 3.75 20.48 13.22
CA ALA A 77 3.41 19.11 13.64
C ALA A 77 4.66 18.32 14.05
N VAL A 78 5.73 18.39 13.25
CA VAL A 78 7.01 17.73 13.55
C VAL A 78 7.66 18.28 14.81
N ALA A 79 7.64 19.60 15.02
CA ALA A 79 8.17 20.20 16.25
C ALA A 79 7.45 19.67 17.50
N ARG A 80 6.13 19.53 17.43
CA ARG A 80 5.30 18.97 18.52
C ARG A 80 5.56 17.48 18.74
N LEU A 81 5.59 16.65 17.71
CA LEU A 81 5.92 15.23 17.81
C LEU A 81 7.31 15.02 18.45
N ARG A 82 8.31 15.77 17.99
CA ARG A 82 9.67 15.66 18.52
C ARG A 82 9.79 16.12 19.97
N SER A 83 8.96 17.07 20.40
CA SER A 83 8.90 17.48 21.81
C SER A 83 8.40 16.35 22.74
N GLN A 84 7.74 15.34 22.17
CA GLN A 84 7.28 14.12 22.85
C GLN A 84 8.27 12.95 22.71
N GLY A 85 9.44 13.16 22.09
CA GLY A 85 10.45 12.11 21.87
C GLY A 85 10.22 11.22 20.64
N ILE A 86 9.27 11.56 19.76
CA ILE A 86 8.95 10.78 18.57
C ILE A 86 9.93 11.10 17.42
N ASP A 87 10.47 10.08 16.72
CA ASP A 87 11.27 10.28 15.50
C ASP A 87 10.37 10.74 14.35
N ALA A 88 10.28 12.06 14.20
CA ALA A 88 9.49 12.70 13.17
C ALA A 88 10.33 13.65 12.31
N ARG A 89 10.02 13.69 11.02
CA ARG A 89 10.66 14.53 9.99
C ARG A 89 9.57 15.16 9.12
N HIS A 90 9.81 16.35 8.58
CA HIS A 90 8.93 16.91 7.57
C HIS A 90 9.45 16.62 6.16
N LEU A 91 8.53 16.46 5.22
CA LEU A 91 8.86 16.35 3.80
C LEU A 91 9.20 17.74 3.23
N GLU A 92 10.40 17.88 2.68
CA GLU A 92 10.85 19.11 2.03
C GLU A 92 10.03 19.37 0.76
N GLY A 93 9.51 20.58 0.60
CA GLY A 93 8.69 20.98 -0.55
C GLY A 93 7.30 20.33 -0.60
N GLY A 94 6.93 19.52 0.40
CA GLY A 94 5.60 18.93 0.51
C GLY A 94 5.26 17.92 -0.60
N ILE A 95 3.97 17.73 -0.84
CA ILE A 95 3.49 16.80 -1.88
C ILE A 95 3.88 17.25 -3.29
N ASP A 96 4.01 18.56 -3.54
CA ASP A 96 4.42 19.08 -4.85
C ASP A 96 5.82 18.63 -5.23
N ALA A 97 6.78 18.76 -4.31
CA ALA A 97 8.15 18.29 -4.54
C ALA A 97 8.23 16.76 -4.65
N TYR A 98 7.43 16.04 -3.86
CA TYR A 98 7.36 14.57 -3.94
C TYR A 98 6.83 14.09 -5.29
N GLU A 99 5.77 14.69 -5.79
CA GLU A 99 5.24 14.39 -7.12
C GLU A 99 6.23 14.75 -8.23
N ALA A 100 6.89 15.92 -8.14
CA ALA A 100 7.92 16.32 -9.08
C ALA A 100 9.15 15.37 -9.08
N ALA A 101 9.41 14.70 -7.95
CA ALA A 101 10.44 13.67 -7.83
C ALA A 101 9.99 12.28 -8.31
N GLY A 102 8.83 12.17 -8.98
CA GLY A 102 8.26 10.91 -9.46
C GLY A 102 7.65 10.05 -8.35
N GLY A 103 7.35 10.64 -7.19
CA GLY A 103 6.65 9.98 -6.10
C GLY A 103 5.21 9.63 -6.46
N LEU A 104 4.69 8.55 -5.87
CA LEU A 104 3.35 8.07 -6.20
C LEU A 104 2.28 8.86 -5.44
N VAL A 105 1.38 9.52 -6.18
CA VAL A 105 0.27 10.31 -5.64
C VAL A 105 -1.04 9.73 -6.12
N LEU A 106 -1.97 9.55 -5.19
CA LEU A 106 -3.35 9.21 -5.46
C LEU A 106 -4.13 10.49 -5.73
N ARG A 107 -4.75 10.57 -6.92
CA ARG A 107 -5.58 11.70 -7.38
C ARG A 107 -7.06 11.37 -7.41
N GLN A 108 -7.38 10.11 -7.17
CA GLN A 108 -8.72 9.60 -6.96
C GLN A 108 -8.67 8.54 -5.87
N ARG A 109 -9.76 8.43 -5.12
CA ARG A 109 -10.00 7.31 -4.22
C ARG A 109 -11.16 6.54 -4.81
N GLY A 110 -11.06 5.21 -4.78
CA GLY A 110 -12.14 4.37 -5.29
C GLY A 110 -13.43 4.56 -4.48
N PRO A 111 -14.55 4.04 -4.98
CA PRO A 111 -15.85 4.10 -4.30
C PRO A 111 -15.75 3.65 -2.84
N ASP A 112 -16.48 4.33 -1.96
CA ASP A 112 -16.64 4.01 -0.53
C ASP A 112 -15.36 4.14 0.33
N VAL A 113 -14.25 4.63 -0.22
CA VAL A 113 -13.00 4.90 0.53
C VAL A 113 -12.82 6.41 0.73
N PRO A 114 -12.98 6.93 1.97
CA PRO A 114 -12.89 8.36 2.23
C PRO A 114 -11.46 8.87 2.03
N LEU A 115 -11.31 10.05 1.43
CA LEU A 115 -10.01 10.67 1.16
C LEU A 115 -9.20 10.87 2.44
N LEU A 116 -9.86 11.30 3.52
CA LEU A 116 -9.24 11.66 4.80
C LEU A 116 -8.84 10.47 5.66
N LEU A 117 -9.30 9.24 5.37
CA LEU A 117 -9.02 8.05 6.20
C LEU A 117 -9.00 8.35 7.72
N PRO A 118 -10.09 8.94 8.27
CA PRO A 118 -10.12 9.35 9.67
C PRO A 118 -9.95 8.16 10.63
N HIS A 119 -10.33 6.97 10.16
CA HIS A 119 -10.15 5.69 10.82
C HIS A 119 -9.62 4.69 9.78
N ALA A 120 -9.06 3.58 10.25
CA ALA A 120 -8.69 2.45 9.39
C ALA A 120 -9.89 1.94 8.60
N THR A 121 -9.73 1.81 7.29
CA THR A 121 -10.72 1.15 6.43
C THR A 121 -10.88 -0.32 6.81
N GLN A 122 -12.13 -0.79 6.77
CA GLN A 122 -12.49 -2.18 7.05
C GLN A 122 -12.78 -2.86 5.72
N TRP A 123 -12.13 -3.99 5.46
CA TRP A 123 -12.28 -4.76 4.22
C TRP A 123 -12.64 -6.20 4.56
N ILE A 124 -13.49 -6.81 3.75
CA ILE A 124 -13.97 -8.17 4.04
C ILE A 124 -14.06 -9.01 2.77
N THR A 125 -13.68 -10.27 2.87
CA THR A 125 -13.85 -11.27 1.81
C THR A 125 -14.02 -12.66 2.42
N ARG A 126 -14.17 -13.67 1.56
CA ARG A 126 -14.29 -15.06 1.98
C ARG A 126 -12.96 -15.63 2.48
N GLU A 127 -13.04 -16.58 3.41
CA GLU A 127 -11.93 -17.32 4.01
C GLU A 127 -11.05 -18.09 3.01
N ARG A 128 -9.89 -18.55 3.48
CA ARG A 128 -8.87 -19.25 2.68
C ARG A 128 -8.38 -18.39 1.50
N PRO A 129 -7.83 -17.19 1.78
CA PRO A 129 -7.39 -16.26 0.74
C PRO A 129 -6.26 -16.85 -0.08
N LYS A 130 -6.22 -16.50 -1.37
CA LYS A 130 -5.16 -16.89 -2.31
C LYS A 130 -4.97 -15.74 -3.28
N ILE A 131 -3.76 -15.62 -3.82
CA ILE A 131 -3.38 -14.72 -4.90
C ILE A 131 -4.05 -13.34 -4.74
N ASP A 132 -5.14 -13.05 -5.44
CA ASP A 132 -5.78 -11.73 -5.41
C ASP A 132 -6.31 -11.34 -4.02
N ARG A 133 -6.82 -12.29 -3.23
CA ARG A 133 -7.24 -12.06 -1.83
C ARG A 133 -6.09 -11.83 -0.83
N ILE A 134 -4.85 -11.85 -1.31
CA ILE A 134 -3.66 -11.44 -0.55
C ILE A 134 -3.03 -10.20 -1.20
N ALA A 135 -2.94 -10.18 -2.53
CA ALA A 135 -2.38 -9.09 -3.32
C ALA A 135 -3.19 -7.79 -3.17
N PHE A 136 -4.52 -7.90 -3.13
CA PHE A 136 -5.42 -6.77 -2.91
C PHE A 136 -5.19 -6.14 -1.53
N PRO A 137 -5.22 -6.90 -0.40
CA PRO A 137 -4.83 -6.36 0.89
C PRO A 137 -3.44 -5.74 0.94
N TRP A 138 -2.46 -6.35 0.28
CA TRP A 138 -1.11 -5.80 0.17
C TRP A 138 -1.12 -4.42 -0.49
N LEU A 139 -1.78 -4.30 -1.64
CA LEU A 139 -1.87 -3.04 -2.39
C LEU A 139 -2.58 -1.96 -1.56
N VAL A 140 -3.66 -2.32 -0.86
CA VAL A 140 -4.35 -1.40 0.06
C VAL A 140 -3.41 -0.94 1.17
N ARG A 141 -2.76 -1.85 1.90
CA ARG A 141 -1.88 -1.49 3.04
C ARG A 141 -0.59 -0.80 2.65
N ARG A 142 -0.12 -0.93 1.41
CA ARG A 142 1.11 -0.27 0.96
C ARG A 142 0.85 1.09 0.32
N PHE A 143 -0.27 1.26 -0.37
CA PHE A 143 -0.48 2.42 -1.24
C PHE A 143 -1.78 3.17 -1.02
N ILE A 144 -2.76 2.62 -0.30
CA ILE A 144 -4.07 3.25 -0.11
C ILE A 144 -4.26 3.69 1.33
N ASP A 145 -4.31 2.72 2.26
CA ASP A 145 -4.52 2.92 3.69
C ASP A 145 -3.61 1.96 4.46
N PRO A 146 -2.49 2.44 5.03
CA PRO A 146 -1.55 1.59 5.76
C PRO A 146 -2.10 1.01 7.07
N LEU A 147 -3.26 1.49 7.53
CA LEU A 147 -3.91 1.01 8.75
C LEU A 147 -5.07 0.05 8.46
N ALA A 148 -5.36 -0.23 7.18
CA ALA A 148 -6.50 -1.05 6.78
C ALA A 148 -6.56 -2.42 7.47
N VAL A 149 -7.76 -2.76 7.95
CA VAL A 149 -8.07 -4.02 8.61
C VAL A 149 -8.82 -4.93 7.64
N PHE A 150 -8.45 -6.21 7.64
CA PHE A 150 -9.01 -7.22 6.76
C PHE A 150 -9.69 -8.31 7.57
N HIS A 151 -10.87 -8.71 7.12
CA HIS A 151 -11.69 -9.75 7.73
C HIS A 151 -11.93 -10.87 6.72
N PHE A 152 -11.85 -12.11 7.20
CA PHE A 152 -12.07 -13.32 6.42
C PHE A 152 -13.19 -14.11 7.08
N VAL A 153 -14.25 -14.38 6.32
CA VAL A 153 -15.45 -15.06 6.83
C VAL A 153 -15.92 -16.14 5.87
N GLU A 154 -16.84 -16.98 6.29
CA GLU A 154 -17.50 -17.94 5.41
C GLU A 154 -18.18 -17.24 4.22
N ALA A 155 -18.06 -17.84 3.03
CA ALA A 155 -18.38 -17.16 1.77
C ALA A 155 -19.83 -16.67 1.67
N GLU A 156 -20.78 -17.37 2.28
CA GLU A 156 -22.20 -17.02 2.28
C GLU A 156 -22.55 -15.82 3.18
N TRP A 157 -21.70 -15.50 4.16
CA TRP A 157 -21.95 -14.44 5.14
C TRP A 157 -21.23 -13.12 4.82
N VAL A 158 -20.41 -13.07 3.76
CA VAL A 158 -19.58 -11.89 3.45
C VAL A 158 -20.40 -10.61 3.33
N ILE A 159 -21.52 -10.63 2.60
CA ILE A 159 -22.34 -9.44 2.36
C ILE A 159 -23.05 -8.98 3.64
N GLU A 160 -23.69 -9.90 4.37
CA GLU A 160 -24.42 -9.56 5.59
C GLU A 160 -23.50 -8.97 6.67
N ILE A 161 -22.33 -9.59 6.87
CA ILE A 161 -21.33 -9.11 7.82
C ILE A 161 -20.72 -7.78 7.34
N ALA A 162 -20.50 -7.60 6.03
CA ALA A 162 -20.01 -6.34 5.48
C ALA A 162 -20.96 -5.18 5.81
N GLU A 163 -22.26 -5.38 5.62
CA GLU A 163 -23.29 -4.38 5.93
C GLU A 163 -23.34 -4.05 7.44
N GLU A 164 -23.30 -5.07 8.31
CA GLU A 164 -23.33 -4.89 9.76
C GLU A 164 -22.11 -4.12 10.27
N MET A 165 -20.92 -4.43 9.75
CA MET A 165 -19.65 -3.82 10.19
C MET A 165 -19.35 -2.49 9.49
N GLY A 166 -20.06 -2.17 8.41
CA GLY A 166 -19.67 -1.08 7.49
C GLY A 166 -18.33 -1.36 6.80
N ALA A 167 -18.03 -2.63 6.50
CA ALA A 167 -16.83 -3.05 5.80
C ALA A 167 -17.04 -3.08 4.28
N ILE A 168 -15.97 -2.88 3.52
CA ILE A 168 -15.98 -2.87 2.06
C ILE A 168 -15.72 -4.30 1.56
N PRO A 169 -16.69 -4.96 0.90
CA PRO A 169 -16.48 -6.28 0.36
C PRO A 169 -15.61 -6.23 -0.90
N PHE A 170 -14.74 -7.22 -1.05
CA PHE A 170 -13.87 -7.36 -2.23
C PHE A 170 -13.67 -8.83 -2.62
N ASP A 171 -13.27 -9.04 -3.88
CA ASP A 171 -13.00 -10.35 -4.49
C ASP A 171 -14.14 -11.37 -4.32
N ILE A 172 -15.37 -10.90 -4.49
CA ILE A 172 -16.58 -11.73 -4.57
C ILE A 172 -17.46 -11.26 -5.72
N ASP A 173 -18.39 -12.09 -6.18
CA ASP A 173 -19.26 -11.73 -7.29
C ASP A 173 -20.19 -10.55 -6.93
N GLY A 174 -20.46 -9.68 -7.90
CA GLY A 174 -21.40 -8.57 -7.76
C GLY A 174 -20.95 -7.33 -6.97
N VAL A 175 -19.73 -7.31 -6.39
CA VAL A 175 -19.22 -6.13 -5.65
C VAL A 175 -18.31 -5.25 -6.51
N VAL A 176 -18.13 -3.98 -6.08
CA VAL A 176 -17.36 -2.97 -6.83
C VAL A 176 -15.91 -3.39 -7.05
N TYR A 177 -15.26 -3.89 -5.99
CA TYR A 177 -13.87 -4.33 -5.97
C TYR A 177 -13.79 -5.83 -6.27
N SER A 178 -14.06 -6.17 -7.52
CA SER A 178 -14.08 -7.56 -8.00
C SER A 178 -13.43 -7.66 -9.38
N HIS A 179 -13.39 -8.88 -9.91
CA HIS A 179 -12.99 -9.17 -11.28
C HIS A 179 -13.88 -8.44 -12.29
N ARG A 180 -13.29 -8.03 -13.42
CA ARG A 180 -14.00 -7.37 -14.52
C ARG A 180 -13.49 -7.88 -15.87
N GLY A 181 -14.28 -8.73 -16.52
CA GLY A 181 -13.85 -9.40 -17.75
C GLY A 181 -12.59 -10.24 -17.49
N GLU A 182 -11.50 -9.91 -18.17
CA GLU A 182 -10.20 -10.60 -18.01
C GLU A 182 -9.33 -10.01 -16.88
N SER A 183 -9.77 -8.91 -16.24
CA SER A 183 -9.04 -8.25 -15.16
C SER A 183 -9.40 -8.85 -13.79
N CYS A 184 -8.42 -8.92 -12.88
CA CYS A 184 -8.62 -9.32 -11.48
C CYS A 184 -9.01 -8.13 -10.59
N SER A 185 -9.32 -8.37 -9.31
CA SER A 185 -9.68 -7.33 -8.34
C SER A 185 -8.54 -6.34 -8.09
N VAL A 186 -7.26 -6.76 -8.15
CA VAL A 186 -6.10 -5.83 -8.10
C VAL A 186 -6.10 -4.84 -9.26
N ASP A 187 -6.41 -5.29 -10.48
CA ASP A 187 -6.51 -4.40 -11.65
C ASP A 187 -7.62 -3.37 -11.45
N THR A 188 -8.79 -3.84 -11.01
CA THR A 188 -9.93 -2.98 -10.68
C THR A 188 -9.55 -1.94 -9.61
N LEU A 189 -8.80 -2.35 -8.58
CA LEU A 189 -8.34 -1.44 -7.53
C LEU A 189 -7.40 -0.36 -8.09
N LEU A 190 -6.40 -0.74 -8.89
CA LEU A 190 -5.48 0.21 -9.51
C LEU A 190 -6.22 1.22 -10.40
N ASP A 191 -7.20 0.76 -11.18
CA ASP A 191 -7.97 1.61 -12.08
C ASP A 191 -8.88 2.58 -11.31
N LEU A 192 -9.60 2.09 -10.29
CA LEU A 192 -10.48 2.93 -9.46
C LEU A 192 -9.70 3.96 -8.64
N PHE A 193 -8.45 3.66 -8.24
CA PHE A 193 -7.57 4.59 -7.52
C PHE A 193 -6.63 5.39 -8.44
N GLY A 194 -6.62 5.11 -9.74
CA GLY A 194 -5.90 5.91 -10.74
C GLY A 194 -4.40 5.71 -10.66
N VAL A 195 -3.98 4.54 -10.19
CA VAL A 195 -2.60 4.19 -9.94
C VAL A 195 -1.98 3.69 -11.24
N ASN A 196 -1.12 4.51 -11.84
CA ASN A 196 -0.47 4.21 -13.13
C ASN A 196 1.04 4.00 -13.02
N ASP A 197 1.53 3.61 -11.85
CA ASP A 197 2.95 3.28 -11.65
C ASP A 197 3.36 2.05 -12.48
N PRO A 198 4.41 2.14 -13.33
CA PRO A 198 4.81 1.04 -14.20
C PRO A 198 5.17 -0.25 -13.46
N ALA A 199 5.77 -0.16 -12.26
CA ALA A 199 6.14 -1.34 -11.49
C ALA A 199 4.89 -2.00 -10.88
N LEU A 200 3.94 -1.23 -10.37
CA LEU A 200 2.65 -1.77 -9.90
C LEU A 200 1.85 -2.39 -11.06
N ARG A 201 1.85 -1.75 -12.24
CA ARG A 201 1.18 -2.30 -13.43
C ARG A 201 1.85 -3.57 -13.95
N HIS A 202 3.16 -3.72 -13.79
CA HIS A 202 3.86 -4.96 -14.08
C HIS A 202 3.46 -6.06 -13.09
N LEU A 203 3.51 -5.78 -11.78
CA LEU A 203 3.09 -6.73 -10.75
C LEU A 203 1.62 -7.16 -10.93
N ALA A 204 0.74 -6.24 -11.31
CA ALA A 204 -0.66 -6.55 -11.59
C ALA A 204 -0.84 -7.59 -12.71
N ARG A 205 -0.01 -7.57 -13.76
CA ARG A 205 -0.05 -8.60 -14.81
C ARG A 205 0.39 -9.98 -14.28
N ILE A 206 1.41 -10.02 -13.42
CA ILE A 206 1.86 -11.27 -12.77
C ILE A 206 0.72 -11.84 -11.91
N ILE A 207 0.07 -10.98 -11.11
CA ILE A 207 -1.07 -11.35 -10.27
C ILE A 207 -2.21 -11.87 -11.13
N ARG A 208 -2.63 -11.11 -12.15
CA ARG A 208 -3.70 -11.49 -13.07
C ARG A 208 -3.44 -12.84 -13.73
N GLY A 209 -2.22 -13.09 -14.20
CA GLY A 209 -1.86 -14.37 -14.83
C GLY A 209 -2.00 -15.53 -13.86
N ALA A 210 -1.54 -15.36 -12.62
CA ALA A 210 -1.65 -16.38 -11.58
C ALA A 210 -3.10 -16.63 -11.15
N ASP A 211 -3.89 -15.56 -11.00
CA ASP A 211 -5.23 -15.61 -10.43
C ASP A 211 -6.29 -16.10 -11.42
N THR A 212 -6.17 -15.70 -12.68
CA THR A 212 -7.10 -16.10 -13.76
C THR A 212 -6.73 -17.42 -14.44
N GLY A 213 -5.60 -18.04 -14.05
CA GLY A 213 -5.07 -19.25 -14.66
C GLY A 213 -4.39 -19.04 -16.02
N ASN A 214 -4.28 -17.80 -16.50
CA ASN A 214 -3.53 -17.45 -17.70
C ASN A 214 -2.01 -17.34 -17.40
N LEU A 215 -1.39 -18.47 -17.11
CA LEU A 215 -0.01 -18.53 -16.60
C LEU A 215 1.05 -18.03 -17.60
N ASP A 216 0.72 -17.97 -18.89
CA ASP A 216 1.61 -17.48 -19.94
C ASP A 216 1.59 -15.94 -20.05
N LEU A 217 0.74 -15.25 -19.28
CA LEU A 217 0.66 -13.78 -19.30
C LEU A 217 1.97 -13.13 -18.84
N GLU A 218 2.60 -13.70 -17.81
CA GLU A 218 3.93 -13.34 -17.33
C GLU A 218 4.64 -14.60 -16.82
N PRO A 219 5.93 -14.83 -17.11
CA PRO A 219 6.65 -16.03 -16.66
C PRO A 219 6.60 -16.28 -15.15
N GLN A 220 6.49 -15.21 -14.36
CA GLN A 220 6.43 -15.25 -12.89
C GLN A 220 5.08 -15.77 -12.36
N SER A 221 4.02 -15.78 -13.18
CA SER A 221 2.66 -16.14 -12.79
C SER A 221 2.57 -17.57 -12.24
N ALA A 222 3.18 -18.53 -12.93
CA ALA A 222 3.18 -19.94 -12.50
C ALA A 222 3.88 -20.13 -11.14
N GLY A 223 4.97 -19.39 -10.91
CA GLY A 223 5.68 -19.39 -9.63
C GLY A 223 4.84 -18.78 -8.50
N LEU A 224 4.18 -17.64 -8.77
CA LEU A 224 3.28 -17.00 -7.80
C LEU A 224 2.09 -17.92 -7.44
N LEU A 225 1.49 -18.59 -8.42
CA LEU A 225 0.43 -19.57 -8.18
C LEU A 225 0.94 -20.70 -7.26
N ALA A 226 2.09 -21.29 -7.57
CA ALA A 226 2.66 -22.38 -6.77
C ALA A 226 2.94 -21.95 -5.32
N ILE A 227 3.54 -20.77 -5.12
CA ILE A 227 3.82 -20.22 -3.80
C ILE A 227 2.51 -19.93 -3.05
N SER A 228 1.53 -19.30 -3.70
CA SER A 228 0.25 -18.98 -3.05
C SER A 228 -0.53 -20.24 -2.63
N LEU A 229 -0.52 -21.29 -3.46
CA LEU A 229 -1.13 -22.57 -3.10
C LEU A 229 -0.39 -23.25 -1.95
N GLY A 230 0.94 -23.21 -1.95
CA GLY A 230 1.77 -23.73 -0.86
C GLY A 230 1.56 -23.00 0.46
N LEU A 231 1.40 -21.67 0.44
CA LEU A 231 1.04 -20.91 1.63
C LEU A 231 -0.34 -21.32 2.16
N SER A 232 -1.33 -21.37 1.27
CA SER A 232 -2.69 -21.76 1.66
C SER A 232 -2.80 -23.20 2.13
N SER A 233 -1.93 -24.11 1.69
CA SER A 233 -1.93 -25.50 2.18
C SER A 233 -1.16 -25.72 3.49
N SER A 234 -0.30 -24.77 3.89
CA SER A 234 0.58 -24.90 5.06
C SER A 234 0.22 -23.99 6.23
N GLU A 235 -0.66 -23.02 6.03
CA GLU A 235 -1.17 -22.13 7.06
C GLU A 235 -2.70 -22.16 7.05
N ASP A 236 -3.30 -22.50 8.19
CA ASP A 236 -4.75 -22.61 8.32
C ASP A 236 -5.40 -21.32 8.82
N ASP A 237 -4.61 -20.43 9.42
CA ASP A 237 -5.06 -19.12 9.90
C ASP A 237 -4.94 -18.07 8.78
N ASP A 238 -6.09 -17.59 8.29
CA ASP A 238 -6.16 -16.66 7.16
C ASP A 238 -5.38 -15.35 7.40
N LEU A 239 -5.38 -14.83 8.63
CA LEU A 239 -4.65 -13.60 8.96
C LEU A 239 -3.14 -13.86 9.00
N LYS A 240 -2.70 -15.00 9.55
CA LYS A 240 -1.28 -15.39 9.46
C LYS A 240 -0.85 -15.62 8.02
N GLN A 241 -1.73 -16.20 7.19
CA GLN A 241 -1.45 -16.40 5.77
C GLN A 241 -1.32 -15.06 5.04
N LEU A 242 -2.20 -14.10 5.32
CA LEU A 242 -2.08 -12.72 4.83
C LEU A 242 -0.73 -12.10 5.18
N GLU A 243 -0.34 -12.09 6.46
CA GLU A 243 0.92 -11.47 6.89
C GLU A 243 2.15 -12.11 6.24
N ARG A 244 2.17 -13.45 6.08
CA ARG A 244 3.26 -14.13 5.35
C ARG A 244 3.24 -13.81 3.86
N GLY A 245 2.05 -13.74 3.27
CA GLY A 245 1.83 -13.40 1.89
C GLY A 245 2.34 -12.01 1.52
N MET A 246 2.20 -11.02 2.42
CA MET A 246 2.67 -9.65 2.21
C MET A 246 4.13 -9.58 1.78
N LEU A 247 4.99 -10.41 2.37
CA LEU A 247 6.43 -10.43 2.06
C LEU A 247 6.72 -10.83 0.61
N ILE A 248 5.90 -11.71 0.02
CA ILE A 248 6.05 -12.13 -1.37
C ILE A 248 5.74 -10.96 -2.30
N TYR A 249 4.67 -10.23 -2.03
CA TYR A 249 4.30 -9.07 -2.83
C TYR A 249 5.26 -7.89 -2.64
N ASP A 250 5.78 -7.69 -1.42
CA ASP A 250 6.87 -6.73 -1.19
C ASP A 250 8.10 -7.07 -2.04
N ALA A 251 8.50 -8.36 -2.08
CA ALA A 251 9.64 -8.82 -2.88
C ALA A 251 9.39 -8.71 -4.39
N LEU A 252 8.21 -9.12 -4.87
CA LEU A 252 7.85 -9.02 -6.29
C LEU A 252 7.76 -7.56 -6.74
N PHE A 253 7.20 -6.68 -5.91
CA PHE A 253 7.15 -5.25 -6.21
C PHE A 253 8.55 -4.63 -6.28
N ALA A 254 9.41 -4.94 -5.30
CA ALA A 254 10.80 -4.49 -5.31
C ALA A 254 11.53 -5.00 -6.56
N TRP A 255 11.29 -6.25 -6.98
CA TRP A 255 11.82 -6.79 -8.22
C TRP A 255 11.30 -6.03 -9.45
N CYS A 256 9.98 -5.83 -9.56
CA CYS A 256 9.37 -5.06 -10.65
C CYS A 256 9.92 -3.63 -10.75
N ARG A 257 10.30 -3.02 -9.62
CA ARG A 257 10.78 -1.64 -9.55
C ARG A 257 12.29 -1.50 -9.79
N HIS A 258 13.09 -2.48 -9.36
CA HIS A 258 14.54 -2.30 -9.26
C HIS A 258 15.37 -3.39 -9.93
N ALA A 259 14.86 -4.60 -10.11
CA ALA A 259 15.70 -5.76 -10.42
C ALA A 259 15.21 -6.62 -11.60
N THR A 260 14.28 -6.12 -12.44
CA THR A 260 13.79 -6.85 -13.61
C THR A 260 14.87 -7.22 -14.63
N HIS A 261 15.98 -6.48 -14.65
CA HIS A 261 17.12 -6.72 -15.54
C HIS A 261 18.26 -7.52 -14.89
N GLU A 262 18.18 -7.78 -13.59
CA GLU A 262 19.22 -8.54 -12.88
C GLU A 262 19.10 -10.03 -13.21
N THR A 263 20.24 -10.67 -13.46
CA THR A 263 20.32 -12.11 -13.68
C THR A 263 21.32 -12.72 -12.72
N HIS A 264 20.97 -13.85 -12.12
CA HIS A 264 21.89 -14.58 -11.25
C HIS A 264 22.74 -15.56 -12.08
N THR A 265 23.81 -15.05 -12.69
CA THR A 265 24.76 -15.85 -13.47
C THR A 265 26.09 -16.06 -12.73
N TRP A 266 26.50 -17.31 -12.59
CA TRP A 266 27.81 -17.70 -12.05
C TRP A 266 28.92 -17.57 -13.11
N LEU A 267 29.12 -16.39 -13.71
CA LEU A 267 30.26 -16.16 -14.61
C LEU A 267 31.42 -15.51 -13.85
N SER A 268 31.94 -16.22 -12.86
CA SER A 268 33.23 -15.94 -12.25
C SER A 268 34.35 -16.53 -13.11
N GLY A 269 35.10 -15.67 -13.81
CA GLY A 269 36.49 -15.87 -14.22
C GLY A 269 36.87 -17.19 -14.88
N ARG A 270 36.68 -17.30 -16.20
CA ARG A 270 37.52 -18.15 -17.06
C ARG A 270 38.27 -17.27 -18.05
N THR A 271 39.30 -16.58 -17.57
CA THR A 271 40.43 -16.24 -18.45
C THR A 271 41.15 -17.56 -18.73
N ALA A 272 40.90 -18.11 -19.91
CA ALA A 272 41.72 -19.20 -20.44
C ALA A 272 43.14 -18.67 -20.62
N SER A 273 44.08 -19.32 -19.94
CA SER A 273 45.53 -19.23 -20.15
C SER A 273 45.92 -19.72 -21.53
#